data_AF-F8E7T3-F1
#
_entry.id   AF-F8E7T3-F1
#
_cell.length_a   1.000
_cell.length_b   1.000
_cell.length_c   1.000
_cell.angle_alpha   90.00
_cell.angle_beta   90.00
_cell.angle_gamma   90.00
#
_symmetry.space_group_name_H-M   'P 1'
#
loop_
_entity.id
_entity.type
_entity.pdbx_description
1 polymer ?
#
loop_
_entity_poly.entity_id
_entity_poly.type
_entity_poly.pdbx_seq_one_letter_code
_entity_poly.pdbx_strand_id
1 'polypeptide(L)'
;MRNDKEIIKFLKRPESSEEGYHSLLQLFSYSFYKFDVIKNNYECDAVFHDFLLKNIFHNKTFFLFLHSSDEKDIMPYLKKMIRNFLINLRNKTIRKGTDLSLDETLNDDSNDTFADMLKNERVSHELIFEAKSILSIFLNTLTEKNKRILCQYLYSKEYQFISGINRDAFDKAVERIKKKVREIVEQNKLSFDSIKVFFDYIYVSEVCDKMRLDNGDTDEK
;
A
#
# COMPACT_ATOMS: atom_id res chain seq x y z
N MET A 1 -29.02 7.02 0.58
CA MET A 1 -28.78 8.27 1.35
C MET A 1 -27.45 8.12 2.09
N ARG A 2 -26.60 9.16 2.12
CA ARG A 2 -25.31 9.10 2.82
C ARG A 2 -25.55 9.27 4.33
N ASN A 3 -25.52 8.18 5.07
CA ASN A 3 -25.56 8.17 6.54
C ASN A 3 -24.19 8.53 7.16
N ASP A 4 -23.44 9.43 6.51
CA ASP A 4 -22.10 9.84 6.92
C ASP A 4 -22.09 10.37 8.38
N LYS A 5 -23.16 11.04 8.80
CA LYS A 5 -23.33 11.51 10.19
C LYS A 5 -23.46 10.38 11.21
N GLU A 6 -24.26 9.35 10.90
CA GLU A 6 -24.41 8.20 11.79
C GLU A 6 -23.13 7.37 11.86
N ILE A 7 -22.38 7.25 10.75
CA ILE A 7 -21.05 6.63 10.76
C ILE A 7 -20.10 7.39 11.69
N ILE A 8 -20.02 8.72 11.58
CA ILE A 8 -19.16 9.54 12.45
C ILE A 8 -19.58 9.41 13.92
N LYS A 9 -20.88 9.40 14.20
CA LYS A 9 -21.44 9.21 15.55
C LYS A 9 -21.02 7.86 16.13
N PHE A 10 -21.17 6.77 15.36
CA PHE A 10 -20.68 5.44 15.74
C PHE A 10 -19.17 5.44 16.00
N LEU A 11 -18.37 6.03 15.11
CA LEU A 11 -16.91 6.05 15.29
C LEU A 11 -16.50 6.78 16.58
N LYS A 12 -17.17 7.88 16.92
CA LYS A 12 -16.85 8.69 18.11
C LYS A 12 -17.33 8.01 19.41
N ARG A 13 -18.42 7.25 19.33
CA ARG A 13 -19.06 6.55 20.44
C ARG A 13 -19.70 5.24 19.92
N PRO A 14 -18.95 4.14 19.90
CA PRO A 14 -19.38 2.87 19.28
C PRO A 14 -20.69 2.32 19.86
N GLU A 15 -20.93 2.55 21.15
CA GLU A 15 -22.15 2.17 21.86
C GLU A 15 -23.38 3.01 21.49
N SER A 16 -23.23 4.10 20.73
CA SER A 16 -24.26 5.13 20.56
C SER A 16 -25.05 5.09 19.24
N SER A 17 -24.64 4.26 18.28
CA SER A 17 -25.33 4.18 16.98
C SER A 17 -25.15 2.83 16.28
N GLU A 18 -26.16 1.97 16.41
CA GLU A 18 -26.30 0.73 15.64
C GLU A 18 -26.47 1.01 14.13
N GLU A 19 -27.24 2.06 13.80
CA GLU A 19 -27.41 2.52 12.42
C GLU A 19 -26.08 2.95 11.79
N GLY A 20 -25.20 3.61 12.56
CA GLY A 20 -23.87 4.00 12.14
C GLY A 20 -22.95 2.81 11.88
N TYR A 21 -23.03 1.77 12.70
CA TYR A 21 -22.34 0.50 12.47
C TYR A 21 -22.77 -0.13 11.14
N HIS A 22 -24.08 -0.29 10.91
CA HIS A 22 -24.59 -0.88 9.66
C HIS A 22 -24.27 -0.03 8.43
N SER A 23 -24.34 1.30 8.56
CA SER A 23 -23.97 2.22 7.49
C SER A 23 -22.48 2.11 7.14
N LEU A 24 -21.62 1.91 8.14
CA LEU A 24 -20.19 1.70 7.93
C LEU A 24 -19.89 0.32 7.32
N LEU A 25 -20.58 -0.73 7.79
CA LEU A 25 -20.49 -2.07 7.18
C LEU A 25 -20.90 -2.03 5.71
N GLN A 26 -21.99 -1.33 5.38
CA GLN A 26 -22.45 -1.18 3.99
C GLN A 26 -21.40 -0.45 3.13
N LEU A 27 -20.83 0.64 3.63
CA LEU A 27 -19.75 1.38 2.97
C LEU A 27 -18.51 0.50 2.74
N PHE A 28 -18.13 -0.29 3.75
CA PHE A 28 -17.02 -1.23 3.69
C PHE A 28 -17.28 -2.32 2.65
N SER A 29 -18.45 -2.96 2.72
CA SER A 29 -18.88 -4.04 1.82
C SER A 29 -18.83 -3.61 0.36
N TYR A 30 -19.30 -2.39 0.04
CA TYR A 30 -19.23 -1.84 -1.30
C TYR A 30 -17.79 -1.76 -1.84
N SER A 31 -16.82 -1.53 -0.96
CA SER A 31 -15.40 -1.51 -1.33
C SER A 31 -14.80 -2.91 -1.36
N PHE A 32 -15.20 -3.79 -0.43
CA PHE A 32 -14.76 -5.18 -0.31
C PHE A 32 -15.06 -5.99 -1.57
N TYR A 33 -16.30 -5.93 -2.05
CA TYR A 33 -16.76 -6.74 -3.20
C TYR A 33 -16.14 -6.33 -4.55
N LYS A 34 -15.38 -5.22 -4.59
CA LYS A 34 -14.58 -4.84 -5.77
C LYS A 34 -13.30 -5.66 -5.92
N PHE A 35 -12.91 -6.41 -4.90
CA PHE A 35 -11.68 -7.21 -4.91
C PHE A 35 -12.00 -8.69 -4.99
N ASP A 36 -12.00 -9.24 -6.22
CA ASP A 36 -12.33 -10.65 -6.47
C ASP A 36 -11.50 -11.64 -5.64
N VAL A 37 -10.20 -11.36 -5.50
CA VAL A 37 -9.31 -12.22 -4.71
C VAL A 37 -9.68 -12.22 -3.23
N ILE A 38 -10.15 -11.10 -2.68
CA ILE A 38 -10.55 -11.05 -1.27
C ILE A 38 -11.91 -11.73 -1.08
N LYS A 39 -12.91 -11.39 -1.91
CA LYS A 39 -14.28 -11.92 -1.75
C LYS A 39 -14.36 -13.44 -1.90
N ASN A 40 -13.44 -14.04 -2.65
CA ASN A 40 -13.37 -15.49 -2.85
C ASN A 40 -12.61 -16.23 -1.72
N ASN A 41 -11.92 -15.50 -0.83
CA ASN A 41 -11.07 -16.09 0.22
C ASN A 41 -11.48 -15.70 1.65
N TYR A 42 -12.38 -14.73 1.81
CA TYR A 42 -12.81 -14.26 3.13
C TYR A 42 -14.28 -13.89 3.14
N GLU A 43 -14.87 -14.00 4.33
CA GLU A 43 -16.19 -13.43 4.61
C GLU A 43 -16.07 -11.93 4.90
N CYS A 44 -16.99 -11.14 4.32
CA CYS A 44 -16.96 -9.69 4.42
C CYS A 44 -17.05 -9.20 5.86
N ASP A 45 -17.92 -9.80 6.68
CA ASP A 45 -18.12 -9.39 8.08
C ASP A 45 -16.88 -9.65 8.92
N ALA A 46 -16.23 -10.81 8.76
CA ALA A 46 -14.98 -11.14 9.46
C ALA A 46 -13.87 -10.12 9.14
N VAL A 47 -13.74 -9.76 7.87
CA VAL A 47 -12.74 -8.78 7.40
C VAL A 47 -13.09 -7.36 7.87
N PHE A 48 -14.37 -7.02 7.92
CA PHE A 48 -14.84 -5.76 8.47
C PHE A 48 -14.56 -5.62 9.96
N HIS A 49 -14.79 -6.67 10.75
CA HIS A 49 -14.45 -6.68 12.17
C HIS A 49 -12.94 -6.56 12.40
N ASP A 50 -12.12 -7.21 11.58
CA ASP A 50 -10.66 -7.05 11.63
C ASP A 50 -10.23 -5.60 11.35
N PHE A 51 -10.87 -4.97 10.36
CA PHE A 51 -10.68 -3.55 10.06
C PHE A 51 -11.05 -2.66 11.26
N LEU A 52 -12.21 -2.88 11.88
CA LEU A 52 -12.63 -2.10 13.05
C LEU A 52 -11.63 -2.24 14.20
N LEU A 53 -11.21 -3.46 14.53
CA LEU A 53 -10.28 -3.67 15.64
C LEU A 53 -8.92 -3.04 15.36
N LYS A 54 -8.29 -3.35 14.23
CA LYS A 54 -6.89 -2.98 13.97
C LYS A 54 -6.72 -1.54 13.52
N ASN A 55 -7.66 -1.02 12.73
CA ASN A 55 -7.50 0.26 12.07
C ASN A 55 -8.30 1.38 12.74
N ILE A 56 -9.37 1.05 13.47
CA ILE A 56 -10.22 2.02 14.15
C ILE A 56 -9.95 2.01 15.67
N PHE A 57 -10.27 0.92 16.37
CA PHE A 57 -10.32 0.92 17.84
C PHE A 57 -8.95 0.75 18.51
N HIS A 58 -8.03 -0.04 17.95
CA HIS A 58 -6.66 -0.16 18.47
C HIS A 58 -5.69 0.87 17.88
N ASN A 59 -6.19 1.77 17.02
CA ASN A 59 -5.37 2.79 16.38
C ASN A 59 -5.48 4.12 17.14
N LYS A 60 -4.55 4.34 18.08
CA LYS A 60 -4.47 5.58 18.88
C LYS A 60 -4.38 6.84 18.02
N THR A 61 -3.72 6.78 16.86
CA THR A 61 -3.62 7.92 15.93
C THR A 61 -4.97 8.24 15.30
N PHE A 62 -5.74 7.21 14.90
CA PHE A 62 -7.08 7.42 14.36
C PHE A 62 -8.03 7.99 15.40
N PHE A 63 -7.97 7.48 16.64
CA PHE A 63 -8.75 8.01 17.75
C PHE A 63 -8.49 9.52 17.95
N LEU A 64 -7.22 9.94 18.00
CA LEU A 64 -6.86 11.35 18.12
C LEU A 64 -7.36 12.18 16.94
N PHE A 65 -7.20 11.69 15.71
CA PHE A 65 -7.72 12.34 14.51
C PHE A 65 -9.24 12.55 14.58
N LEU A 66 -9.99 11.54 15.00
CA LEU A 66 -11.45 11.58 15.06
C LEU A 66 -11.99 12.64 16.03
N HIS A 67 -11.27 12.91 17.12
CA HIS A 67 -11.66 13.89 18.13
C HIS A 67 -11.08 15.30 17.90
N SER A 68 -10.11 15.45 17.00
CA SER A 68 -9.44 16.74 16.73
C SER A 68 -9.74 17.35 15.35
N SER A 69 -10.37 16.59 14.44
CA SER A 69 -10.62 17.01 13.06
C SER A 69 -12.06 17.45 12.83
N ASP A 70 -12.25 18.30 11.82
CA ASP A 70 -13.58 18.65 11.33
C ASP A 70 -14.29 17.42 10.75
N GLU A 71 -15.60 17.32 10.97
CA GLU A 71 -16.40 16.17 10.51
C GLU A 71 -16.33 15.94 9.00
N LYS A 72 -16.13 17.03 8.23
CA LYS A 72 -15.98 16.99 6.77
C LYS A 72 -14.76 16.18 6.32
N ASP A 73 -13.72 16.09 7.15
CA ASP A 73 -12.45 15.43 6.82
C ASP A 73 -12.41 13.96 7.26
N ILE A 74 -13.30 13.57 8.17
CA ILE A 74 -13.36 12.21 8.72
C ILE A 74 -13.74 11.19 7.66
N MET A 75 -14.79 11.45 6.88
CA MET A 75 -15.29 10.48 5.88
C MET A 75 -14.33 10.26 4.71
N PRO A 76 -13.71 11.29 4.10
CA PRO A 76 -12.65 11.09 3.10
C PRO A 76 -11.50 10.24 3.65
N TYR A 77 -11.06 10.51 4.88
CA TYR A 77 -9.98 9.76 5.52
C TYR A 77 -10.37 8.30 5.79
N LEU A 78 -11.58 8.06 6.31
CA LEU A 78 -12.11 6.72 6.54
C LEU A 78 -12.18 5.90 5.25
N LYS A 79 -12.69 6.48 4.16
CA LYS A 79 -12.75 5.82 2.84
C LYS A 79 -11.36 5.45 2.33
N LYS A 80 -10.39 6.35 2.49
CA LYS A 80 -8.98 6.08 2.16
C LYS A 80 -8.41 4.94 3.01
N MET A 81 -8.73 4.91 4.30
CA MET A 81 -8.29 3.86 5.21
C MET A 81 -8.88 2.48 4.85
N ILE A 82 -10.17 2.41 4.55
CA ILE A 82 -10.84 1.18 4.07
C ILE A 82 -10.15 0.67 2.81
N ARG A 83 -9.94 1.55 1.82
CA ARG A 83 -9.28 1.20 0.56
C ARG A 83 -7.87 0.64 0.80
N ASN A 84 -7.07 1.31 1.62
CA ASN A 84 -5.71 0.88 1.92
C ASN A 84 -5.67 -0.46 2.65
N PHE A 85 -6.58 -0.66 3.60
CA PHE A 85 -6.73 -1.93 4.31
C PHE A 85 -7.03 -3.08 3.34
N LEU A 86 -8.00 -2.90 2.45
CA LEU A 86 -8.39 -3.93 1.46
C LEU A 86 -7.29 -4.18 0.43
N ILE A 87 -6.58 -3.15 -0.05
CA ILE A 87 -5.42 -3.34 -0.95
C ILE A 87 -4.33 -4.17 -0.27
N ASN A 88 -4.04 -3.86 1.00
CA ASN A 88 -3.05 -4.63 1.77
C ASN A 88 -3.51 -6.07 1.98
N LEU A 89 -4.78 -6.29 2.28
CA LEU A 89 -5.35 -7.64 2.42
C LEU A 89 -5.27 -8.40 1.10
N ARG A 90 -5.74 -7.83 -0.01
CA ARG A 90 -5.61 -8.40 -1.36
C ARG A 90 -4.18 -8.84 -1.65
N ASN A 91 -3.20 -7.97 -1.41
CA ASN A 91 -1.81 -8.27 -1.70
C ASN A 91 -1.27 -9.41 -0.81
N LYS A 92 -1.70 -9.48 0.45
CA LYS A 92 -1.41 -10.64 1.32
C LYS A 92 -2.06 -11.91 0.81
N THR A 93 -3.31 -11.85 0.35
CA THR A 93 -4.05 -13.01 -0.16
C THR A 93 -3.47 -13.52 -1.48
N ILE A 94 -3.08 -12.63 -2.39
CA ILE A 94 -2.38 -13.00 -3.62
C ILE A 94 -1.06 -13.71 -3.30
N ARG A 95 -0.30 -13.18 -2.32
CA ARG A 95 0.94 -13.82 -1.85
C ARG A 95 0.70 -15.20 -1.24
N LYS A 96 -0.39 -15.36 -0.47
CA LYS A 96 -0.80 -16.66 0.08
C LYS A 96 -1.29 -17.66 -0.98
N GLY A 97 -1.94 -17.18 -2.04
CA GLY A 97 -2.39 -18.02 -3.15
C GLY A 97 -1.27 -18.53 -4.07
N THR A 98 -0.04 -18.01 -3.88
CA THR A 98 1.18 -18.50 -4.53
C THR A 98 2.02 -19.45 -3.66
N ASP A 99 1.54 -19.80 -2.45
CA ASP A 99 2.21 -20.74 -1.55
C ASP A 99 1.79 -22.18 -1.87
N LEU A 100 2.74 -23.00 -2.33
CA LEU A 100 2.68 -24.47 -2.24
C LEU A 100 2.57 -24.87 -0.76
N SER A 101 1.87 -25.98 -0.50
CA SER A 101 1.56 -26.49 0.85
C SER A 101 2.79 -26.55 1.76
N LEU A 102 2.70 -25.93 2.94
CA LEU A 102 3.74 -25.88 3.98
C LEU A 102 4.05 -27.23 4.65
N ASP A 103 3.33 -28.29 4.28
CA ASP A 103 3.52 -29.67 4.79
C ASP A 103 4.38 -30.55 3.86
N GLU A 104 4.88 -30.05 2.73
CA GLU A 104 5.84 -30.80 1.92
C GLU A 104 7.23 -30.76 2.56
N THR A 105 7.65 -31.90 3.11
CA THR A 105 9.02 -32.14 3.59
C THR A 105 10.02 -31.94 2.44
N LEU A 106 10.97 -31.02 2.64
CA LEU A 106 12.11 -30.83 1.74
C LEU A 106 13.11 -31.96 1.99
N ASN A 107 12.97 -33.07 1.25
CA ASN A 107 13.81 -34.26 1.27
C ASN A 107 13.70 -35.15 2.53
N ASP A 108 13.64 -36.46 2.29
CA ASP A 108 13.35 -37.55 3.23
C ASP A 108 14.36 -37.75 4.38
N ASP A 109 15.40 -36.92 4.51
CA ASP A 109 16.51 -37.15 5.46
C ASP A 109 16.93 -35.92 6.30
N SER A 110 16.18 -34.81 6.27
CA SER A 110 16.45 -33.64 7.14
C SER A 110 15.24 -33.23 7.97
N ASN A 111 15.41 -33.15 9.29
CA ASN A 111 14.40 -32.70 10.26
C ASN A 111 14.14 -31.17 10.24
N ASP A 112 14.65 -30.44 9.25
CA ASP A 112 14.46 -29.01 9.14
C ASP A 112 13.15 -28.71 8.39
N THR A 113 12.25 -27.94 9.01
CA THR A 113 10.97 -27.52 8.40
C THR A 113 11.09 -26.14 7.75
N PHE A 114 10.21 -25.83 6.78
CA PHE A 114 10.09 -24.46 6.24
C PHE A 114 9.83 -23.41 7.33
N ALA A 115 9.23 -23.81 8.45
CA ALA A 115 9.01 -22.95 9.62
C ALA A 115 10.32 -22.52 10.29
N ASP A 116 11.37 -23.34 10.21
CA ASP A 116 12.70 -23.02 10.75
C ASP A 116 13.43 -21.94 9.93
N MET A 117 13.03 -21.75 8.66
CA MET A 117 13.54 -20.69 7.78
C MET A 117 12.76 -19.36 7.89
N LEU A 118 11.55 -19.36 8.46
CA LEU A 118 10.64 -18.20 8.51
C LEU A 118 10.87 -17.31 9.75
N LYS A 119 12.08 -16.79 9.93
CA LYS A 119 12.32 -15.65 10.84
C LYS A 119 11.65 -14.38 10.29
N ASN A 120 10.46 -14.07 10.79
CA ASN A 120 9.81 -12.74 10.88
C ASN A 120 10.22 -11.66 9.84
N GLU A 121 9.60 -11.61 8.67
CA GLU A 121 9.61 -10.39 7.83
C GLU A 121 8.40 -9.49 8.12
N ARG A 122 8.30 -8.99 9.36
CA ARG A 122 7.67 -7.68 9.56
C ARG A 122 8.72 -6.66 9.11
N VAL A 123 8.52 -5.99 7.98
CA VAL A 123 9.39 -4.88 7.56
C VAL A 123 9.49 -3.92 8.74
N SER A 124 10.69 -3.78 9.29
CA SER A 124 10.89 -2.99 10.50
C SER A 124 10.59 -1.52 10.21
N HIS A 125 10.13 -0.79 11.23
CA HIS A 125 9.92 0.66 11.11
C HIS A 125 11.22 1.39 10.71
N GLU A 126 12.38 0.83 11.05
CA GLU A 126 13.70 1.32 10.63
C GLU A 126 13.85 1.26 9.10
N LEU A 127 13.52 0.12 8.47
CA LEU A 127 13.57 0.00 7.01
C LEU A 127 12.61 0.96 6.30
N ILE A 128 11.46 1.27 6.90
CA ILE A 128 10.52 2.28 6.38
C ILE A 128 11.12 3.69 6.48
N PHE A 129 11.76 4.03 7.60
CA PHE A 129 12.40 5.32 7.80
C PHE A 129 13.59 5.53 6.87
N GLU A 130 14.43 4.50 6.69
CA GLU A 130 15.51 4.50 5.73
C GLU A 130 14.99 4.65 4.30
N ALA A 131 13.92 3.93 3.93
CA ALA A 131 13.29 4.07 2.61
C ALA A 131 12.73 5.49 2.36
N LYS A 132 12.19 6.16 3.38
CA LYS A 132 11.78 7.58 3.27
C LYS A 132 12.98 8.52 3.15
N SER A 133 14.10 8.18 3.79
CA SER A 133 15.35 8.93 3.66
C SER A 133 15.90 8.81 2.23
N ILE A 134 15.87 7.61 1.64
CA ILE A 134 16.15 7.39 0.22
C ILE A 134 15.24 8.29 -0.63
N LEU A 135 13.93 8.30 -0.40
CA LEU A 135 12.98 9.11 -1.17
C LEU A 135 13.34 10.61 -1.16
N SER A 136 13.61 11.15 0.02
CA SER A 136 13.96 12.58 0.19
C SER A 136 15.20 12.96 -0.62
N ILE A 137 16.25 12.15 -0.54
CA ILE A 137 17.51 12.38 -1.25
C ILE A 137 17.31 12.18 -2.75
N PHE A 138 16.61 11.11 -3.11
CA PHE A 138 16.47 10.67 -4.49
C PHE A 138 15.63 11.62 -5.34
N LEU A 139 14.53 12.16 -4.81
CA LEU A 139 13.63 13.06 -5.54
C LEU A 139 14.32 14.34 -6.01
N ASN A 140 15.27 14.85 -5.24
CA ASN A 140 16.04 16.05 -5.59
C ASN A 140 17.07 15.80 -6.71
N THR A 141 17.29 14.54 -7.07
CA THR A 141 18.34 14.14 -8.02
C THR A 141 17.81 13.58 -9.34
N LEU A 142 16.48 13.47 -9.48
CA LEU A 142 15.83 12.97 -10.69
C LEU A 142 15.10 14.08 -11.44
N THR A 143 15.26 14.07 -12.76
CA THR A 143 14.41 14.84 -13.66
C THR A 143 12.99 14.26 -13.68
N GLU A 144 11.99 15.07 -14.02
CA GLU A 144 10.61 14.61 -14.19
C GLU A 144 10.49 13.45 -15.18
N LYS A 145 11.27 13.49 -16.27
CA LYS A 145 11.36 12.39 -17.23
C LYS A 145 11.78 11.07 -16.57
N ASN A 146 12.78 11.10 -15.70
CA ASN A 146 13.28 9.89 -15.02
C ASN A 146 12.29 9.37 -13.98
N LYS A 147 11.56 10.26 -13.29
CA LYS A 147 10.49 9.86 -12.36
C LYS A 147 9.39 9.11 -13.12
N ARG A 148 8.94 9.63 -14.27
CA ARG A 148 7.95 8.97 -15.13
C ARG A 148 8.43 7.61 -15.65
N ILE A 149 9.68 7.50 -16.10
CA ILE A 149 10.28 6.23 -16.54
C ILE A 149 10.26 5.20 -15.40
N LEU A 150 10.66 5.60 -14.20
CA LEU A 150 10.66 4.69 -13.05
C LEU A 150 9.23 4.28 -12.66
N CYS A 151 8.28 5.21 -12.63
CA CYS A 151 6.88 4.89 -12.36
C CYS A 151 6.28 3.94 -13.41
N GLN A 152 6.61 4.14 -14.68
CA GLN A 152 6.21 3.23 -15.75
C GLN A 152 6.80 1.83 -15.55
N TYR A 153 8.09 1.74 -15.18
CA TYR A 153 8.76 0.46 -14.89
C TYR A 153 8.08 -0.27 -13.72
N LEU A 154 7.76 0.45 -12.64
CA LEU A 154 7.15 -0.15 -11.44
C LEU A 154 5.68 -0.54 -11.66
N TYR A 155 4.94 0.16 -12.53
CA TYR A 155 3.54 -0.16 -12.79
C TYR A 155 3.29 -1.20 -13.88
N SER A 156 4.19 -1.35 -14.86
CA SER A 156 4.28 -2.29 -16.01
C SER A 156 3.03 -2.96 -16.65
N LYS A 157 1.79 -2.67 -16.25
CA LYS A 157 0.54 -3.20 -16.83
C LYS A 157 -0.53 -2.14 -17.11
N GLU A 158 -0.35 -0.89 -16.67
CA GLU A 158 -1.40 0.15 -16.77
C GLU A 158 -0.95 1.47 -17.42
N TYR A 159 0.31 1.60 -17.85
CA TYR A 159 0.81 2.85 -18.45
C TYR A 159 1.11 2.72 -19.95
N GLN A 160 0.51 3.62 -20.75
CA GLN A 160 0.93 3.85 -22.13
C GLN A 160 2.38 4.35 -22.13
N PHE A 161 3.18 3.83 -23.06
CA PHE A 161 4.58 4.22 -23.22
C PHE A 161 4.72 5.74 -23.27
N ILE A 162 5.69 6.30 -22.56
CA ILE A 162 6.16 7.66 -22.85
C ILE A 162 6.48 7.70 -24.35
N SER A 163 5.72 8.47 -25.12
CA SER A 163 5.88 8.57 -26.56
C SER A 163 7.30 9.06 -26.89
N GLY A 164 8.02 8.33 -27.75
CA GLY A 164 9.33 8.75 -28.25
C GLY A 164 10.56 8.21 -27.52
N ILE A 165 10.43 7.19 -26.64
CA ILE A 165 11.59 6.46 -26.09
C ILE A 165 11.62 5.03 -26.63
N ASN A 166 12.77 4.64 -27.22
CA ASN A 166 13.06 3.24 -27.56
C ASN A 166 13.26 2.39 -26.27
N ARG A 167 12.84 1.12 -26.31
CA ARG A 167 12.95 0.14 -25.21
C ARG A 167 14.36 0.04 -24.64
N ASP A 168 15.39 -0.02 -25.48
CA ASP A 168 16.79 -0.05 -25.01
C ASP A 168 17.18 1.20 -24.20
N ALA A 169 16.67 2.36 -24.61
CA ALA A 169 16.92 3.61 -23.90
C ALA A 169 16.13 3.67 -22.59
N PHE A 170 14.93 3.10 -22.55
CA PHE A 170 14.13 2.93 -21.35
C PHE A 170 14.84 2.03 -20.32
N ASP A 171 15.27 0.83 -20.74
CA ASP A 171 15.93 -0.13 -19.85
C ASP A 171 17.25 0.42 -19.32
N LYS A 172 18.05 1.08 -20.18
CA LYS A 172 19.27 1.79 -19.75
C LYS A 172 18.99 2.92 -18.78
N ALA A 173 17.86 3.61 -18.90
CA ALA A 173 17.48 4.67 -17.97
C ALA A 173 17.08 4.07 -16.61
N VAL A 174 16.30 2.98 -16.59
CA VAL A 174 15.93 2.26 -15.37
C VAL A 174 17.16 1.76 -14.63
N GLU A 175 18.13 1.16 -15.33
CA GLU A 175 19.35 0.66 -14.68
C GLU A 175 20.20 1.79 -14.08
N ARG A 176 20.29 2.94 -14.74
CA ARG A 176 20.94 4.14 -14.16
C ARG A 176 20.23 4.61 -12.89
N ILE A 177 18.90 4.61 -12.90
CA ILE A 177 18.06 5.01 -11.78
C ILE A 177 18.25 4.04 -10.59
N LYS A 178 18.23 2.72 -10.82
CA LYS A 178 18.51 1.71 -9.79
C LYS A 178 19.93 1.84 -9.23
N LYS A 179 20.93 2.06 -10.09
CA LYS A 179 22.31 2.28 -9.66
C LYS A 179 22.39 3.48 -8.73
N LYS A 180 21.72 4.58 -9.07
CA LYS A 180 21.70 5.79 -8.25
C LYS A 180 21.07 5.58 -6.87
N VAL A 181 20.02 4.75 -6.77
CA VAL A 181 19.45 4.35 -5.47
C VAL A 181 20.47 3.57 -4.63
N ARG A 182 21.20 2.62 -5.24
CA ARG A 182 22.28 1.90 -4.55
C ARG A 182 23.37 2.83 -4.05
N GLU A 183 23.81 3.77 -4.89
CA GLU A 183 24.80 4.78 -4.51
C GLU A 183 24.33 5.64 -3.32
N ILE A 184 23.05 6.03 -3.26
CA ILE A 184 22.48 6.76 -2.12
C ILE A 184 22.53 5.91 -0.84
N VAL A 185 22.16 4.64 -0.93
CA VAL A 185 22.18 3.72 0.21
C VAL A 185 23.60 3.54 0.75
N GLU A 186 24.56 3.31 -0.13
CA GLU A 186 25.97 3.16 0.23
C GLU A 186 26.54 4.45 0.86
N GLN A 187 26.32 5.60 0.23
CA GLN A 187 26.85 6.89 0.70
C GLN A 187 26.27 7.31 2.05
N ASN A 188 25.00 6.95 2.31
CA ASN A 188 24.30 7.33 3.54
C ASN A 188 24.30 6.22 4.60
N LYS A 189 25.01 5.10 4.34
CA LYS A 189 25.11 3.94 5.25
C LYS A 189 23.74 3.37 5.66
N LEU A 190 22.79 3.37 4.72
CA LEU A 190 21.45 2.79 4.92
C LEU A 190 21.48 1.28 4.67
N SER A 191 20.47 0.54 5.14
CA SER A 191 20.36 -0.89 4.83
C SER A 191 20.04 -1.12 3.36
N PHE A 192 20.65 -2.11 2.74
CA PHE A 192 20.28 -2.54 1.38
C PHE A 192 18.83 -3.05 1.31
N ASP A 193 18.29 -3.59 2.39
CA ASP A 193 16.91 -4.06 2.46
C ASP A 193 15.90 -2.91 2.32
N SER A 194 16.31 -1.69 2.65
CA SER A 194 15.48 -0.48 2.49
C SER A 194 15.22 -0.14 1.03
N ILE A 195 16.04 -0.63 0.08
CA ILE A 195 15.83 -0.44 -1.38
C ILE A 195 14.54 -1.11 -1.83
N LYS A 196 14.29 -2.33 -1.35
CA LYS A 196 13.07 -3.07 -1.67
C LYS A 196 11.85 -2.33 -1.13
N VAL A 197 11.92 -1.86 0.12
CA VAL A 197 10.85 -1.08 0.75
C VAL A 197 10.60 0.24 0.01
N PHE A 198 11.67 0.88 -0.46
CA PHE A 198 11.62 2.09 -1.24
C PHE A 198 10.88 1.92 -2.57
N PHE A 199 11.26 0.93 -3.40
CA PHE A 199 10.62 0.71 -4.70
C PHE A 199 9.20 0.15 -4.57
N ASP A 200 8.99 -0.84 -3.72
CA ASP A 200 7.74 -1.61 -3.68
C ASP A 200 6.59 -0.85 -3.00
N TYR A 201 6.91 0.09 -2.09
CA TYR A 201 5.89 0.74 -1.26
C TYR A 201 5.98 2.26 -1.27
N ILE A 202 7.16 2.83 -0.99
CA ILE A 202 7.28 4.28 -0.75
C ILE A 202 7.21 5.06 -2.07
N TYR A 203 8.01 4.71 -3.07
CA TYR A 203 8.08 5.47 -4.32
C TYR A 203 6.78 5.37 -5.13
N VAL A 204 6.18 4.17 -5.19
CA VAL A 204 4.90 3.93 -5.86
C VAL A 204 3.80 4.80 -5.24
N SER A 205 3.63 4.74 -3.92
CA SER A 205 2.52 5.43 -3.25
C SER A 205 2.71 6.95 -3.13
N GLU A 206 3.94 7.43 -2.97
CA GLU A 206 4.18 8.86 -2.71
C GLU A 206 4.49 9.67 -3.98
N VAL A 207 4.92 9.02 -5.07
CA VAL A 207 5.30 9.68 -6.33
C VAL A 207 4.41 9.19 -7.47
N CYS A 208 4.41 7.89 -7.75
CA CYS A 208 3.78 7.37 -8.95
C CYS A 208 2.25 7.47 -8.93
N ASP A 209 1.63 7.24 -7.77
CA ASP A 209 0.18 7.46 -7.60
C ASP A 209 -0.23 8.92 -7.80
N LYS A 210 0.60 9.89 -7.40
CA LYS A 210 0.32 11.32 -7.62
C LYS A 210 0.43 11.70 -9.09
N MET A 211 1.51 11.24 -9.75
CA MET A 211 1.70 11.47 -11.19
C MET A 211 0.59 10.86 -12.05
N ARG A 212 -0.05 9.79 -11.59
CA ARG A 212 -1.22 9.21 -12.26
C ARG A 212 -2.44 10.14 -12.21
N LEU A 213 -2.62 10.88 -11.11
CA LEU A 213 -3.74 11.79 -10.94
C LEU A 213 -3.55 13.11 -11.73
N ASP A 214 -2.30 13.50 -12.00
CA ASP A 214 -1.98 14.74 -12.73
C ASP A 214 -2.10 14.63 -14.26
N ASN A 215 -2.23 13.43 -14.84
CA ASN A 215 -2.43 13.24 -16.29
C ASN A 215 -3.91 13.41 -16.73
N GLY A 216 -4.75 14.01 -15.89
CA GLY A 216 -6.18 14.21 -16.13
C GLY A 216 -6.56 15.46 -16.92
N ASP A 217 -5.68 16.45 -17.06
CA ASP A 217 -5.95 17.69 -17.80
C ASP A 217 -4.63 18.35 -18.22
N THR A 218 -4.20 18.14 -19.47
CA THR A 218 -3.40 19.09 -20.28
C THR A 218 -3.16 18.50 -21.66
N ASP A 219 -4.25 18.26 -22.39
CA ASP A 219 -4.28 18.34 -23.84
C ASP A 219 -5.44 19.28 -24.21
N GLU A 220 -5.32 20.55 -23.82
CA GLU A 220 -6.03 21.64 -24.48
C GLU A 220 -5.05 22.79 -24.77
N LYS A 221 -4.81 22.95 -26.08
CA LYS A 221 -4.18 24.04 -26.85
C LYS A 221 -2.68 23.95 -27.13
#